data_AF-Q2F2X9-F1
#
_entry.id   AF-Q2F2X9-F1
#
_cell.length_a   1.000
_cell.length_b   1.000
_cell.length_c   1.000
_cell.angle_alpha   90.00
_cell.angle_beta   90.00
_cell.angle_gamma   90.00
#
_symmetry.space_group_name_H-M   'P 1'
#
loop_
_entity.id
_entity.type
_entity.pdbx_description
1 polymer ?
#
loop_
_entity_poly.entity_id
_entity_poly.type
_entity_poly.pdbx_seq_one_letter_code
_entity_poly.pdbx_strand_id
1 'polypeptide(L)'
;IHNNKCIPECPSGYTMNSSNLLCTPCLGPCPKVCHLLEGEKTIDSVTSAQELRGCTVINGSLIINIRGGNNLAAELEANLGLIEEISGYLKIRRSYALVSLSFFGKLRLIRGETLEIGNYSFYARDNQNLRQLW
;
A
#
# COMPACT_ATOMS: atom_id res chain seq x y z
N ILE A 1 -3.21 -24.45 8.31
CA ILE A 1 -3.93 -25.75 8.17
C ILE A 1 -4.91 -25.62 7.01
N HIS A 2 -4.93 -26.58 6.10
CA HIS A 2 -5.92 -26.69 5.02
C HIS A 2 -6.20 -28.17 4.77
N ASN A 3 -7.48 -28.58 4.71
CA ASN A 3 -7.89 -29.98 4.56
C ASN A 3 -7.17 -30.93 5.53
N ASN A 4 -7.13 -30.56 6.82
CA ASN A 4 -6.48 -31.29 7.91
C ASN A 4 -4.97 -31.54 7.72
N LYS A 5 -4.31 -30.80 6.82
CA LYS A 5 -2.86 -30.84 6.62
C LYS A 5 -2.21 -29.52 7.07
N CYS A 6 -1.05 -29.64 7.71
CA CYS A 6 -0.15 -28.51 7.88
C CYS A 6 0.58 -28.31 6.55
N ILE A 7 0.42 -27.13 5.94
CA ILE A 7 1.04 -26.76 4.67
C ILE A 7 1.81 -25.45 4.85
N PRO A 8 2.91 -25.22 4.12
CA PRO A 8 3.72 -24.01 4.27
C PRO A 8 2.96 -22.73 3.93
N GLU A 9 2.15 -22.75 2.86
CA GLU A 9 1.38 -21.61 2.37
C GLU A 9 -0.03 -22.05 1.94
N CYS A 10 -0.99 -21.14 2.01
CA CYS A 10 -2.35 -21.42 1.55
C CYS A 10 -2.40 -21.59 0.02
N PRO A 11 -3.23 -22.51 -0.50
CA PRO A 11 -3.37 -22.70 -1.93
C PRO A 11 -4.05 -21.49 -2.59
N SER A 12 -3.89 -21.37 -3.92
CA SER A 12 -4.51 -20.30 -4.71
C SER A 12 -6.01 -20.17 -4.43
N GLY A 13 -6.47 -18.94 -4.18
CA GLY A 13 -7.87 -18.65 -3.83
C GLY A 13 -8.17 -18.73 -2.31
N TYR A 14 -7.17 -19.04 -1.49
CA TYR A 14 -7.28 -19.05 -0.03
C TYR A 14 -6.29 -18.08 0.61
N THR A 15 -6.67 -17.55 1.77
CA THR A 15 -5.83 -16.73 2.64
C THR A 15 -5.79 -17.31 4.04
N MET A 16 -4.70 -17.08 4.78
CA MET A 16 -4.55 -17.56 6.15
C MET A 16 -5.33 -16.66 7.10
N ASN A 17 -6.21 -17.24 7.90
CA ASN A 17 -6.78 -16.56 9.05
C ASN A 17 -5.76 -16.53 10.20
N SER A 18 -5.35 -15.34 10.62
CA SER A 18 -4.30 -15.14 11.62
C SER A 18 -4.66 -15.68 13.02
N SER A 19 -5.95 -15.83 13.35
CA SER A 19 -6.39 -16.24 14.69
C SER A 19 -6.35 -17.76 14.91
N ASN A 20 -6.62 -18.54 13.87
CA ASN A 20 -6.71 -20.01 13.96
C ASN A 20 -5.76 -20.74 12.99
N LEU A 21 -4.95 -20.00 12.24
CA LEU A 21 -4.01 -20.50 11.25
C LEU A 21 -4.67 -21.37 10.15
N LEU A 22 -5.98 -21.24 9.93
CA LEU A 22 -6.73 -21.98 8.92
C LEU A 22 -6.74 -21.21 7.60
N CYS A 23 -6.57 -21.92 6.48
CA CYS A 23 -6.74 -21.34 5.15
C CYS A 23 -8.24 -21.24 4.84
N THR A 24 -8.74 -20.02 4.68
CA THR A 24 -10.13 -19.70 4.33
C THR A 24 -10.21 -19.14 2.92
N PRO A 25 -11.28 -19.43 2.15
CA PRO A 25 -11.42 -18.90 0.80
C PRO A 25 -11.50 -17.37 0.83
N CYS A 26 -10.84 -16.73 -0.12
CA CYS A 26 -10.82 -15.27 -0.22
C CYS A 26 -12.18 -14.74 -0.66
N LEU A 27 -12.65 -13.65 -0.06
CA LEU A 27 -13.80 -12.91 -0.56
C LEU A 27 -13.35 -12.00 -1.70
N GLY A 28 -13.29 -12.55 -2.92
CA GLY A 28 -12.73 -11.90 -4.10
C GLY A 28 -11.23 -12.19 -4.27
N PRO A 29 -10.44 -11.25 -4.83
CA PRO A 29 -8.99 -11.42 -4.97
C PRO A 29 -8.34 -11.64 -3.61
N CYS A 30 -7.45 -12.65 -3.50
CA CYS A 30 -6.74 -12.88 -2.27
C CYS A 30 -5.80 -11.72 -1.92
N PRO A 31 -5.64 -11.40 -0.62
CA PRO A 31 -4.68 -10.39 -0.21
C PRO A 31 -3.27 -10.72 -0.72
N LYS A 32 -2.65 -9.79 -1.44
CA LYS A 32 -1.26 -9.88 -1.89
C LYS A 32 -0.43 -8.99 -0.98
N VAL A 33 0.35 -9.63 -0.11
CA VAL A 33 1.28 -8.96 0.79
C VAL A 33 2.59 -8.69 0.04
N CYS A 34 2.98 -7.42 -0.03
CA CYS A 34 4.23 -6.99 -0.65
C CYS A 34 5.17 -6.50 0.43
N HIS A 35 6.28 -7.22 0.61
CA HIS A 35 7.35 -6.88 1.55
C HIS A 35 8.31 -5.91 0.89
N LEU A 36 8.44 -4.72 1.46
CA LEU A 36 9.35 -3.70 0.93
C LEU A 36 10.79 -4.01 1.36
N LEU A 37 11.73 -3.89 0.44
CA LEU A 37 13.16 -3.94 0.75
C LEU A 37 13.49 -2.79 1.72
N GLU A 38 14.23 -3.09 2.79
CA GLU A 38 14.60 -2.12 3.83
C GLU A 38 13.42 -1.50 4.61
N GLY A 39 12.20 -2.03 4.43
CA GLY A 39 11.02 -1.58 5.17
C GLY A 39 10.41 -0.27 4.67
N GLU A 40 10.94 0.36 3.62
CA GLU A 40 10.34 1.54 2.99
C GLU A 40 10.52 1.56 1.47
N LYS A 41 9.60 2.18 0.75
CA LYS A 41 9.71 2.39 -0.70
C LYS A 41 9.30 3.81 -1.07
N THR A 42 10.17 4.48 -1.83
CA THR A 42 9.85 5.77 -2.45
C THR A 42 9.13 5.55 -3.79
N ILE A 43 7.98 6.18 -3.95
CA ILE A 43 7.21 6.28 -5.19
C ILE A 43 7.35 7.70 -5.72
N ASP A 44 8.19 7.85 -6.74
CA ASP A 44 8.55 9.11 -7.38
C ASP A 44 8.09 9.18 -8.85
N SER A 45 7.61 8.07 -9.40
CA SER A 45 7.25 7.92 -10.81
C SER A 45 6.18 6.83 -10.99
N VAL A 46 5.61 6.77 -12.19
CA VAL A 46 4.69 5.69 -12.57
C VAL A 46 5.39 4.32 -12.53
N THR A 47 6.66 4.27 -12.96
CA THR A 47 7.45 3.03 -12.94
C THR A 47 7.61 2.48 -11.52
N SER A 48 7.96 3.33 -10.54
CA SER A 48 8.09 2.88 -9.16
C SER A 48 6.74 2.49 -8.53
N ALA A 49 5.62 3.08 -8.98
CA ALA A 49 4.28 2.66 -8.60
C ALA A 49 3.90 1.29 -9.19
N GLN A 50 4.25 1.01 -10.45
CA GLN A 50 3.95 -0.24 -11.15
C GLN A 50 4.56 -1.47 -10.46
N GLU A 51 5.68 -1.32 -9.76
CA GLU A 51 6.27 -2.40 -8.94
C GLU A 51 5.33 -2.89 -7.83
N LEU A 52 4.41 -2.04 -7.36
CA LEU A 52 3.42 -2.37 -6.33
C LEU A 52 2.06 -2.79 -6.92
N ARG A 53 1.99 -2.98 -8.24
CA ARG A 53 0.73 -3.34 -8.90
C ARG A 53 0.15 -4.65 -8.34
N GLY A 54 -1.12 -4.56 -7.95
CA GLY A 54 -1.87 -5.67 -7.37
C GLY A 54 -1.57 -5.97 -5.91
N CYS A 55 -0.64 -5.24 -5.27
CA CYS A 55 -0.46 -5.34 -3.82
C CYS A 55 -1.70 -4.80 -3.11
N THR A 56 -2.18 -5.53 -2.12
CA THR A 56 -3.31 -5.11 -1.27
C THR A 56 -2.85 -4.79 0.15
N VAL A 57 -1.75 -5.39 0.60
CA VAL A 57 -1.13 -5.13 1.90
C VAL A 57 0.33 -4.80 1.66
N ILE A 58 0.77 -3.67 2.19
CA ILE A 58 2.17 -3.25 2.20
C ILE A 58 2.77 -3.57 3.55
N ASN A 59 3.75 -4.48 3.58
CA ASN A 59 4.58 -4.69 4.75
C ASN A 59 5.81 -3.77 4.65
N GLY A 60 5.70 -2.60 5.28
CA GLY A 60 6.65 -1.50 5.22
C GLY A 60 5.95 -0.14 5.13
N SER A 61 6.72 0.89 4.79
CA SER A 61 6.27 2.29 4.67
C SER A 61 6.36 2.81 3.23
N LEU A 62 5.46 3.71 2.85
CA LEU A 62 5.46 4.34 1.53
C LEU A 62 5.82 5.82 1.62
N ILE A 63 6.71 6.26 0.72
CA ILE A 63 7.09 7.66 0.56
C ILE A 63 6.71 8.14 -0.84
N ILE A 64 5.66 8.94 -0.94
CA ILE A 64 5.22 9.57 -2.19
C ILE A 64 6.00 10.87 -2.41
N ASN A 65 6.68 10.98 -3.54
CA ASN A 65 7.53 12.12 -3.92
C ASN A 65 7.44 12.40 -5.44
N ILE A 66 6.23 12.66 -5.93
CA ILE A 66 5.93 12.77 -7.37
C ILE A 66 5.96 14.24 -7.81
N ARG A 67 6.97 14.60 -8.61
CA ARG A 67 7.18 15.98 -9.07
C ARG A 67 6.48 16.34 -10.38
N GLY A 68 6.16 15.34 -11.20
CA GLY A 68 5.58 15.52 -12.53
C GLY A 68 5.37 14.20 -13.26
N GLY A 69 4.54 14.21 -14.30
CA GLY A 69 4.24 13.03 -15.11
C GLY A 69 2.91 13.19 -15.86
N ASN A 70 2.73 12.35 -16.89
CA ASN A 70 1.49 12.34 -17.67
C ASN A 70 0.51 11.32 -17.08
N ASN A 71 -0.78 11.68 -17.06
CA ASN A 71 -1.87 10.81 -16.62
C ASN A 71 -1.67 10.19 -15.21
N LEU A 72 -1.03 10.93 -14.30
CA LEU A 72 -0.61 10.43 -12.99
C LEU A 72 -1.77 9.87 -12.16
N ALA A 73 -2.92 10.54 -12.15
CA ALA A 73 -4.06 10.09 -11.34
C ALA A 73 -4.49 8.66 -11.71
N ALA A 74 -4.72 8.42 -13.01
CA ALA A 74 -5.16 7.11 -13.50
C ALA A 74 -4.07 6.03 -13.35
N GLU A 75 -2.81 6.37 -13.63
CA GLU A 75 -1.69 5.43 -13.46
C GLU A 75 -1.48 5.08 -11.97
N LEU A 76 -1.50 6.06 -11.07
CA LEU A 76 -1.36 5.80 -9.64
C LEU A 76 -2.54 5.00 -9.10
N GLU A 77 -3.76 5.29 -9.54
CA GLU A 77 -4.95 4.52 -9.14
C GLU A 77 -4.88 3.07 -9.65
N ALA A 78 -4.46 2.86 -10.90
CA ALA A 78 -4.31 1.52 -11.47
C ALA A 78 -3.25 0.66 -10.76
N ASN A 79 -2.22 1.30 -10.19
CA ASN A 79 -1.09 0.60 -9.57
C ASN A 79 -1.19 0.52 -8.04
N LEU A 80 -1.71 1.56 -7.38
CA LEU A 80 -1.76 1.70 -5.92
C LEU A 80 -3.20 1.65 -5.36
N GLY A 81 -4.23 1.73 -6.20
CA GLY A 81 -5.62 1.83 -5.74
C GLY A 81 -6.19 0.57 -5.09
N LEU A 82 -5.51 -0.58 -5.24
CA LEU A 82 -5.88 -1.81 -4.56
C LEU A 82 -5.27 -1.94 -3.16
N ILE A 83 -4.34 -1.05 -2.78
CA ILE A 83 -3.73 -1.08 -1.45
C ILE A 83 -4.79 -0.74 -0.41
N GLU A 84 -5.00 -1.65 0.52
CA GLU A 84 -5.97 -1.53 1.61
C GLU A 84 -5.30 -1.18 2.93
N GLU A 85 -4.05 -1.62 3.09
CA GLU A 85 -3.31 -1.56 4.34
C GLU A 85 -1.82 -1.27 4.14
N ILE A 86 -1.27 -0.42 5.01
CA ILE A 86 0.16 -0.16 5.16
C ILE A 86 0.53 -0.45 6.62
N SER A 87 1.50 -1.35 6.86
CA SER A 87 1.92 -1.69 8.23
C SER A 87 2.73 -0.56 8.89
N GLY A 88 3.55 0.15 8.11
CA GLY A 88 4.35 1.27 8.57
C GLY A 88 3.62 2.60 8.52
N TYR A 89 4.30 3.60 7.94
CA TYR A 89 3.78 4.95 7.76
C TYR A 89 3.54 5.28 6.29
N LEU A 90 2.70 6.30 6.04
CA LEU A 90 2.51 6.92 4.73
C LEU A 90 3.03 8.35 4.74
N LYS A 91 4.01 8.65 3.90
CA LYS A 91 4.63 9.96 3.77
C LYS A 91 4.38 10.54 2.39
N ILE A 92 3.89 11.77 2.31
CA ILE A 92 3.70 12.53 1.07
C ILE A 92 4.53 13.80 1.17
N ARG A 93 5.62 13.87 0.41
CA ARG A 93 6.54 15.01 0.43
C ARG A 93 6.79 15.56 -0.97
N ARG A 94 6.91 16.89 -1.10
CA ARG A 94 7.36 17.56 -2.35
C ARG A 94 6.65 17.05 -3.61
N SER A 95 5.38 16.66 -3.47
CA SER A 95 4.60 16.03 -4.53
C SER A 95 3.75 17.07 -5.25
N TYR A 96 4.41 17.95 -6.01
CA TYR A 96 3.76 19.11 -6.63
C TYR A 96 2.74 18.74 -7.70
N ALA A 97 2.85 17.57 -8.31
CA ALA A 97 1.92 17.14 -9.35
C ALA A 97 0.61 16.54 -8.78
N LEU A 98 0.55 16.28 -7.46
CA LEU A 98 -0.62 15.68 -6.83
C LEU A 98 -1.62 16.75 -6.40
N VAL A 99 -2.87 16.54 -6.78
CA VAL A 99 -4.03 17.36 -6.37
C VAL A 99 -4.87 16.64 -5.31
N SER A 100 -4.88 15.30 -5.34
CA SER A 100 -5.64 14.44 -4.44
C SER A 100 -4.84 13.17 -4.09
N LEU A 101 -5.10 12.54 -2.93
CA LEU A 101 -4.64 11.18 -2.61
C LEU A 101 -5.71 10.11 -2.88
N SER A 102 -6.81 10.46 -3.53
CA SER A 102 -7.93 9.56 -3.86
C SER A 102 -7.56 8.37 -4.73
N PHE A 103 -6.38 8.39 -5.36
CA PHE A 103 -5.83 7.22 -6.05
C PHE A 103 -5.55 6.04 -5.10
N PHE A 104 -5.46 6.26 -3.79
CA PHE A 104 -5.52 5.22 -2.76
C PHE A 104 -6.97 4.76 -2.51
N GLY A 105 -7.64 4.28 -3.56
CA GLY A 105 -9.09 4.04 -3.56
C GLY A 105 -9.59 3.04 -2.49
N LYS A 106 -8.75 2.12 -2.03
CA LYS A 106 -9.12 1.13 -0.99
C LYS A 106 -8.39 1.28 0.33
N LEU A 107 -7.48 2.25 0.47
CA LEU A 107 -6.65 2.38 1.66
C LEU A 107 -7.54 2.72 2.85
N ARG A 108 -7.58 1.83 3.85
CA ARG A 108 -8.43 1.97 5.03
C ARG A 108 -7.65 1.92 6.34
N LEU A 109 -6.42 1.41 6.33
CA LEU A 109 -5.63 1.21 7.54
C LEU A 109 -4.16 1.56 7.31
N ILE A 110 -3.63 2.42 8.16
CA ILE A 110 -2.20 2.63 8.35
C ILE A 110 -1.91 2.22 9.79
N ARG A 111 -1.18 1.12 10.00
CA ARG A 111 -1.00 0.56 11.35
C ARG A 111 -0.04 1.38 12.20
N GLY A 112 0.98 1.99 11.60
CA GLY A 112 1.99 2.76 12.32
C GLY A 112 2.89 1.89 13.21
N GLU A 113 3.15 0.64 12.81
CA GLU A 113 4.11 -0.24 13.49
C GLU A 113 5.54 0.31 13.38
N THR A 114 5.81 0.99 12.26
CA THR A 114 6.96 1.88 12.08
C THR A 114 6.46 3.30 11.84
N LEU A 115 7.17 4.27 12.43
CA LEU A 115 6.79 5.68 12.38
C LEU A 115 7.92 6.51 11.77
N GLU A 116 7.56 7.57 11.06
CA GLU A 116 8.51 8.59 10.64
C GLU A 116 9.06 9.34 11.86
N ILE A 117 10.24 9.95 11.72
CA ILE A 117 10.84 10.74 12.80
C ILE A 117 9.85 11.77 13.36
N GLY A 118 9.69 11.77 14.69
CA GLY A 118 8.65 12.52 15.37
C GLY A 118 7.34 11.75 15.61
N ASN A 119 7.36 10.43 15.46
CA ASN A 119 6.25 9.51 15.77
C ASN A 119 5.01 9.70 14.88
N TYR A 120 5.21 9.97 13.60
CA TYR A 120 4.11 10.14 12.65
C TYR A 120 3.83 8.85 11.86
N SER A 121 2.59 8.36 11.90
CA SER A 121 2.09 7.30 11.01
C SER A 121 1.63 7.85 9.65
N PHE A 122 1.28 9.13 9.59
CA PHE A 122 0.99 9.85 8.36
C PHE A 122 1.72 11.21 8.36
N TYR A 123 2.45 11.51 7.29
CA TYR A 123 3.23 12.74 7.17
C TYR A 123 3.02 13.40 5.81
N ALA A 124 2.45 14.60 5.77
CA ALA A 124 2.29 15.36 4.54
C ALA A 124 2.99 16.73 4.63
N ARG A 125 3.97 17.00 3.75
CA ARG A 125 4.72 18.27 3.74
C ARG A 125 5.11 18.73 2.33
N ASP A 126 5.07 20.04 2.11
CA ASP A 126 5.49 20.70 0.86
C ASP A 126 4.75 20.19 -0.39
N ASN A 127 3.44 19.97 -0.29
CA ASN A 127 2.59 19.52 -1.41
C ASN A 127 1.73 20.68 -1.93
N GLN A 128 2.31 21.54 -2.80
CA GLN A 128 1.73 22.84 -3.17
C GLN A 128 0.31 22.79 -3.76
N ASN A 129 -0.01 21.73 -4.53
CA ASN A 129 -1.27 21.62 -5.25
C ASN A 129 -2.27 20.66 -4.59
N LEU A 130 -1.91 20.04 -3.46
CA LEU A 130 -2.76 19.06 -2.79
C LEU A 130 -3.96 19.76 -2.13
N ARG A 131 -5.17 19.40 -2.55
CA ARG A 131 -6.43 19.99 -2.08
C ARG A 131 -7.35 19.00 -1.40
N GLN A 132 -7.15 17.70 -1.66
CA GLN A 132 -7.98 16.63 -1.14
C GLN A 132 -7.10 15.47 -0.67
N LEU A 133 -7.53 14.80 0.41
CA LEU A 133 -6.89 13.56 0.86
C LEU A 133 -7.66 12.36 0.32
N TRP A 134 -8.92 12.18 0.71
CA TRP A 134 -9.80 11.12 0.24
C TRP A 134 -11.07 11.69 -0.35
#